data_AF-A0A7X8USW4-F1
#
_entry.id   AF-A0A7X8USW4-F1
#
_cell.length_a   1.000
_cell.length_b   1.000
_cell.length_c   1.000
_cell.angle_alpha   90.00
_cell.angle_beta   90.00
_cell.angle_gamma   90.00
#
_symmetry.space_group_name_H-M   'P 1'
#
loop_
_entity.id
_entity.type
_entity.pdbx_description
1 polymer ?
#
loop_
_entity_poly.entity_id
_entity_poly.type
_entity_poly.pdbx_seq_one_letter_code
_entity_poly.pdbx_strand_id
1 'polypeptide(L)'
;MNTGQEKETVESARDGRDRIVIRLSSRAADAAPGWVLIAPWGDVESANGNFVLDAESARLVLEAFDAQGTDVPIDYEHQSLGGVYASPTGQAPAAGWIRALKAADPTEADEAGAGLFAAVEWTEAAREKLTAREYRYLSPVVLVRKSDRRVVALHSAALTNKPAIVGMKPIVNRMDDVVLSGEEGDLAVMSADGTADVDQPEVGTAERLRAAVEPLCLRLGLAADSALEVVLARADERLATLAMEKTQREAEEKVVAAMRAGKLLPPQREWAMALAMKDPAAFEEWLKQAPPVVMVGRTERPDESDGNGTRQAVIASARAAWRAEPRMASLTSEEAFVRDALREAGVDIPRLAGS
;
A
#
# COMPACT_ATOMS: atom_id res chain seq x y z
N MET A 1 -53.01 48.66 18.94
CA MET A 1 -52.03 47.62 19.35
C MET A 1 -51.24 47.27 18.10
N ASN A 2 -50.24 48.05 17.68
CA ASN A 2 -48.86 48.17 18.23
C ASN A 2 -48.11 46.83 18.07
N THR A 3 -47.46 46.53 16.92
CA THR A 3 -46.08 46.87 16.46
C THR A 3 -44.93 46.27 17.28
N GLY A 4 -43.95 45.72 16.54
CA GLY A 4 -42.60 45.30 16.99
C GLY A 4 -42.26 43.94 16.38
N GLN A 5 -41.67 43.79 15.19
CA GLN A 5 -40.34 44.24 14.74
C GLN A 5 -39.22 43.94 15.74
N GLU A 6 -38.54 42.81 15.55
CA GLU A 6 -37.13 42.60 15.91
C GLU A 6 -36.38 42.38 14.58
N LYS A 7 -35.95 43.48 13.93
CA LYS A 7 -34.57 44.00 13.94
C LYS A 7 -33.51 42.98 13.54
N GLU A 8 -33.44 42.78 12.23
CA GLU A 8 -32.20 42.63 11.48
C GLU A 8 -31.20 43.69 11.96
N THR A 9 -30.12 43.26 12.61
CA THR A 9 -28.94 44.10 12.84
C THR A 9 -27.85 43.58 11.93
N VAL A 10 -27.72 44.25 10.78
CA VAL A 10 -26.55 44.17 9.92
C VAL A 10 -25.44 44.93 10.63
N GLU A 11 -24.50 44.23 11.24
CA GLU A 11 -23.23 44.83 11.65
C GLU A 11 -22.15 44.37 10.68
N SER A 12 -21.84 45.26 9.73
CA SER A 12 -20.72 45.10 8.82
C SER A 12 -19.41 45.36 9.57
N ALA A 13 -18.69 44.30 9.91
CA ALA A 13 -17.26 44.36 10.14
C ALA A 13 -16.57 43.58 9.02
N ARG A 14 -16.04 44.32 8.05
CA ARG A 14 -15.09 43.81 7.06
C ARG A 14 -13.80 43.47 7.79
N ASP A 15 -13.51 42.20 7.98
CA ASP A 15 -12.14 41.70 8.04
C ASP A 15 -12.08 40.37 7.28
N GLY A 16 -11.30 40.39 6.20
CA GLY A 16 -11.24 39.33 5.21
C GLY A 16 -10.33 38.21 5.67
N ARG A 17 -10.94 37.13 6.19
CA ARG A 17 -10.45 35.75 6.14
C ARG A 17 -11.69 34.87 6.24
N ASP A 18 -12.17 34.38 5.10
CA ASP A 18 -13.20 33.34 5.06
C ASP A 18 -12.68 32.10 5.77
N ARG A 19 -12.91 32.03 7.08
CA ARG A 19 -12.75 30.82 7.87
C ARG A 19 -13.95 29.95 7.55
N ILE A 20 -13.79 29.04 6.59
CA ILE A 20 -14.72 27.94 6.38
C ILE A 20 -14.65 27.07 7.65
N VAL A 21 -15.60 27.28 8.56
CA VAL A 21 -15.79 26.43 9.74
C VAL A 21 -16.40 25.13 9.24
N ILE A 22 -15.58 24.09 9.10
CA ILE A 22 -16.07 22.73 8.84
C ILE A 22 -16.77 22.27 10.11
N ARG A 23 -18.10 22.30 10.10
CA ARG A 23 -18.93 21.66 11.11
C ARG A 23 -18.84 20.15 10.87
N LEU A 24 -17.99 19.44 11.62
CA LEU A 24 -18.15 18.00 11.77
C LEU A 24 -19.42 17.77 12.59
N SER A 25 -20.54 17.61 11.91
CA SER A 25 -21.71 17.01 12.52
C SER A 25 -21.38 15.57 12.87
N SER A 26 -20.97 15.35 14.12
CA SER A 26 -20.92 14.05 14.77
C SER A 26 -22.33 13.46 14.79
N ARG A 27 -22.66 12.65 13.78
CA ARG A 27 -23.83 11.76 13.82
C ARG A 27 -23.57 10.55 12.93
N ALA A 28 -23.69 9.37 13.56
CA ALA A 28 -23.46 8.02 13.05
C ALA A 28 -21.99 7.59 12.90
N ALA A 29 -21.48 6.90 13.92
CA ALA A 29 -20.24 6.11 13.88
C ALA A 29 -20.36 4.81 13.05
N ASP A 30 -21.29 4.76 12.09
CA ASP A 30 -21.60 3.59 11.23
C ASP A 30 -21.42 3.87 9.73
N ALA A 31 -21.00 5.09 9.35
CA ALA A 31 -20.79 5.47 7.96
C ALA A 31 -19.29 5.57 7.65
N ALA A 32 -18.89 5.05 6.47
CA ALA A 32 -17.53 5.16 5.98
C ALA A 32 -17.09 6.65 5.90
N PRO A 33 -15.93 7.02 6.48
CA PRO A 33 -15.52 8.42 6.57
C PRO A 33 -15.25 9.01 5.18
N GLY A 34 -15.71 10.24 4.99
CA GLY A 34 -15.52 10.98 3.74
C GLY A 34 -14.10 11.53 3.55
N TRP A 35 -13.35 11.74 4.63
CA TRP A 35 -11.93 12.11 4.59
C TRP A 35 -11.09 11.09 5.36
N VAL A 36 -10.03 10.59 4.75
CA VAL A 36 -9.19 9.53 5.32
C VAL A 36 -7.72 9.92 5.24
N LEU A 37 -6.96 9.60 6.29
CA LEU A 37 -5.50 9.76 6.30
C LEU A 37 -4.87 8.75 5.33
N ILE A 38 -4.12 9.26 4.36
CA ILE A 38 -3.40 8.47 3.36
C ILE A 38 -1.98 8.17 3.85
N ALA A 39 -1.25 9.20 4.27
CA ALA A 39 0.11 9.06 4.76
C ALA A 39 0.39 10.10 5.86
N PRO A 40 1.04 9.71 6.97
CA PRO A 40 1.44 10.67 8.00
C PRO A 40 2.56 11.58 7.50
N TRP A 41 2.67 12.78 8.08
CA TRP A 41 3.76 13.69 7.79
C TRP A 41 5.10 13.19 8.36
N GLY A 42 6.20 13.46 7.66
CA GLY A 42 7.57 13.11 8.05
C GLY A 42 8.13 11.89 7.32
N ASP A 43 9.15 11.25 7.92
CA ASP A 43 9.67 9.96 7.46
C ASP A 43 8.66 8.86 7.78
N VAL A 44 8.18 8.19 6.74
CA VAL A 44 7.21 7.11 6.83
C VAL A 44 7.90 5.78 6.55
N GLU A 45 7.85 4.89 7.53
CA GLU A 45 8.35 3.53 7.39
C GLU A 45 7.29 2.63 6.75
N SER A 46 7.69 1.89 5.71
CA SER A 46 6.81 0.95 5.03
C SER A 46 7.55 -0.33 4.65
N ALA A 47 6.86 -1.47 4.75
CA ALA A 47 7.34 -2.77 4.32
C ALA A 47 7.79 -2.80 2.84
N ASN A 48 7.26 -1.89 2.01
CA ASN A 48 7.59 -1.78 0.58
C ASN A 48 8.62 -0.67 0.26
N GLY A 49 9.19 -0.03 1.28
CA GLY A 49 10.21 1.01 1.15
C GLY A 49 9.81 2.32 1.82
N ASN A 50 10.76 2.92 2.53
CA ASN A 50 10.53 4.13 3.31
C ASN A 50 10.46 5.37 2.42
N PHE A 51 9.52 6.27 2.72
CA PHE A 51 9.32 7.51 1.98
C PHE A 51 9.20 8.71 2.91
N VAL A 52 9.31 9.91 2.36
CA VAL A 52 9.23 11.18 3.09
C VAL A 52 8.04 11.99 2.59
N LEU A 53 7.19 12.42 3.52
CA LEU A 53 6.12 13.39 3.30
C LEU A 53 6.41 14.68 4.07
N ASP A 54 6.94 15.68 3.38
CA ASP A 54 7.16 17.06 3.82
C ASP A 54 6.41 18.08 2.94
N ALA A 55 6.61 19.38 3.18
CA ALA A 55 5.89 20.44 2.47
C ALA A 55 6.22 20.52 0.97
N GLU A 56 7.40 20.08 0.53
CA GLU A 56 7.74 20.01 -0.89
C GLU A 56 6.99 18.85 -1.55
N SER A 57 7.16 17.64 -1.00
CA SER A 57 6.52 16.44 -1.51
C SER A 57 5.00 16.51 -1.49
N ALA A 58 4.40 17.09 -0.44
CA ALA A 58 2.95 17.31 -0.37
C ALA A 58 2.44 18.21 -1.50
N ARG A 59 3.17 19.28 -1.83
CA ARG A 59 2.84 20.14 -2.98
C ARG A 59 2.94 19.38 -4.30
N LEU A 60 4.00 18.61 -4.51
CA LEU A 60 4.18 17.80 -5.71
C LEU A 60 3.04 16.79 -5.89
N VAL A 61 2.60 16.15 -4.80
CA VAL A 61 1.48 15.20 -4.84
C VAL A 61 0.17 15.88 -5.20
N LEU A 62 -0.12 17.05 -4.61
CA LEU A 62 -1.32 17.83 -4.92
C LEU A 62 -1.31 18.31 -6.37
N GLU A 63 -0.19 18.84 -6.86
CA GLU A 63 -0.01 19.26 -8.25
C GLU A 63 -0.16 18.09 -9.22
N ALA A 64 0.42 16.93 -8.90
CA ALA A 64 0.29 15.72 -9.73
C ALA A 64 -1.16 15.21 -9.77
N PHE A 65 -1.88 15.27 -8.64
CA PHE A 65 -3.29 14.89 -8.56
C PHE A 65 -4.16 15.83 -9.40
N ASP A 66 -3.97 17.14 -9.27
CA ASP A 66 -4.72 18.15 -10.04
C ASP A 66 -4.41 18.05 -11.54
N ALA A 67 -3.14 17.80 -11.90
CA ALA A 67 -2.71 17.63 -13.29
C ALA A 67 -3.24 16.33 -13.92
N GLN A 68 -3.40 15.27 -13.13
CA GLN A 68 -3.98 14.01 -13.59
C GLN A 68 -5.46 14.18 -13.99
N GLY A 69 -6.21 15.06 -13.32
CA GLY A 69 -7.57 15.46 -13.68
C GLY A 69 -8.61 14.33 -13.72
N THR A 70 -8.24 13.15 -13.22
CA THR A 70 -9.07 11.95 -13.11
C THR A 70 -8.97 11.42 -11.70
N ASP A 71 -10.06 10.86 -11.21
CA ASP A 71 -10.11 10.39 -9.85
C ASP A 71 -9.27 9.14 -9.65
N VAL A 72 -8.62 9.04 -8.49
CA VAL A 72 -7.72 7.92 -8.18
C VAL A 72 -8.53 6.75 -7.61
N PRO A 73 -8.43 5.54 -8.19
CA PRO A 73 -9.20 4.40 -7.73
C PRO A 73 -8.68 3.87 -6.39
N ILE A 74 -9.62 3.41 -5.56
CA ILE A 74 -9.36 2.57 -4.40
C ILE A 74 -9.83 1.16 -4.74
N ASP A 75 -8.94 0.19 -4.71
CA ASP A 75 -9.28 -1.22 -4.95
C ASP A 75 -9.29 -2.04 -3.64
N TYR A 76 -9.47 -3.35 -3.76
CA TYR A 76 -9.29 -4.29 -2.65
C TYR A 76 -7.93 -4.96 -2.77
N GLU A 77 -7.17 -5.01 -1.67
CA GLU A 77 -5.93 -5.80 -1.57
C GLU A 77 -4.91 -5.56 -2.73
N HIS A 78 -4.85 -4.35 -3.28
CA HIS A 78 -3.96 -3.94 -4.38
C HIS A 78 -4.21 -4.65 -5.72
N GLN A 79 -5.43 -5.16 -5.94
CA GLN A 79 -5.79 -5.96 -7.12
C GLN A 79 -5.52 -5.26 -8.46
N SER A 80 -5.61 -3.93 -8.52
CA SER A 80 -5.36 -3.15 -9.74
C SER A 80 -3.89 -3.10 -10.14
N LEU A 81 -2.96 -3.39 -9.21
CA LEU A 81 -1.54 -3.55 -9.54
C LEU A 81 -1.26 -4.83 -10.34
N GLY A 82 -2.21 -5.77 -10.34
CA GLY A 82 -2.08 -7.05 -11.02
C GLY A 82 -0.91 -7.89 -10.50
N GLY A 83 -0.46 -8.85 -11.31
CA GLY A 83 0.63 -9.75 -10.94
C GLY A 83 0.30 -10.55 -9.68
N VAL A 84 1.12 -10.41 -8.64
CA VAL A 84 0.98 -11.11 -7.35
C VAL A 84 -0.21 -10.61 -6.52
N TYR A 85 -0.76 -9.45 -6.84
CA TYR A 85 -1.90 -8.85 -6.13
C TYR A 85 -3.23 -9.12 -6.84
N ALA A 86 -3.20 -9.74 -8.03
CA ALA A 86 -4.40 -10.01 -8.81
C ALA A 86 -5.39 -10.88 -8.02
N SER A 87 -6.67 -10.55 -8.12
CA SER A 87 -7.74 -11.39 -7.55
C SER A 87 -7.71 -12.79 -8.18
N PRO A 88 -8.09 -13.85 -7.44
CA PRO A 88 -8.27 -15.19 -8.01
C PRO A 88 -9.23 -15.22 -9.21
N THR A 89 -10.15 -14.25 -9.28
CA THR A 89 -11.11 -14.08 -10.38
C THR A 89 -10.60 -13.21 -11.53
N GLY A 90 -9.41 -12.61 -11.39
CA GLY A 90 -8.85 -11.64 -12.33
C GLY A 90 -9.54 -10.28 -12.34
N GLN A 91 -10.53 -10.06 -11.47
CA GLN A 91 -11.23 -8.79 -11.34
C GLN A 91 -10.55 -7.86 -10.31
N ALA A 92 -10.58 -6.56 -10.58
CA ALA A 92 -10.13 -5.51 -9.66
C ALA A 92 -11.25 -4.45 -9.54
N PRO A 93 -12.36 -4.75 -8.83
CA PRO A 93 -13.43 -3.79 -8.65
C PRO A 93 -12.96 -2.63 -7.76
N ALA A 94 -13.39 -1.42 -8.10
CA ALA A 94 -13.14 -0.25 -7.24
C ALA A 94 -14.00 -0.34 -5.97
N ALA A 95 -13.36 -0.30 -4.80
CA ALA A 95 -13.99 -0.09 -3.51
C ALA A 95 -14.46 1.36 -3.34
N GLY A 96 -13.78 2.31 -3.98
CA GLY A 96 -14.13 3.72 -3.93
C GLY A 96 -13.22 4.55 -4.81
N TRP A 97 -13.35 5.86 -4.72
CA TRP A 97 -12.57 6.80 -5.50
C TRP A 97 -12.12 7.98 -4.65
N ILE A 98 -10.87 8.39 -4.81
CA ILE A 98 -10.33 9.60 -4.22
C ILE A 98 -10.66 10.76 -5.16
N ARG A 99 -11.45 11.71 -4.64
CA ARG A 99 -11.99 12.86 -5.37
C ARG A 99 -11.19 14.14 -5.14
N ALA A 100 -10.53 14.23 -3.99
CA ALA A 100 -9.72 15.38 -3.62
C ALA A 100 -8.62 14.95 -2.65
N LEU A 101 -7.51 15.68 -2.66
CA LEU A 101 -6.44 15.55 -1.69
C LEU A 101 -6.28 16.86 -0.91
N LYS A 102 -5.88 16.74 0.35
CA LYS A 102 -5.49 17.86 1.20
C LYS A 102 -4.24 17.47 1.97
N ALA A 103 -3.28 18.36 2.05
CA ALA A 103 -2.17 18.24 2.99
C ALA A 103 -2.46 19.09 4.24
N ALA A 104 -2.16 18.56 5.41
CA ALA A 104 -2.11 19.31 6.66
C ALA A 104 -0.69 19.20 7.21
N ASP A 105 0.01 20.34 7.28
CA ASP A 105 1.34 20.38 7.86
C ASP A 105 1.26 20.34 9.41
N PRO A 106 2.38 20.10 10.12
CA PRO A 106 2.40 20.04 11.58
C PRO A 106 1.95 21.32 12.29
N THR A 107 1.96 22.48 11.61
CA THR A 107 1.51 23.76 12.16
C THR A 107 0.00 23.99 11.99
N GLU A 108 -0.61 23.29 11.03
CA GLU A 108 -2.05 23.33 10.71
C GLU A 108 -2.82 22.08 11.21
N ALA A 109 -2.13 21.11 11.81
CA ALA A 109 -2.72 19.85 12.27
C ALA A 109 -3.72 20.05 13.42
N ASP A 110 -4.93 19.50 13.22
CA ASP A 110 -5.96 19.36 14.24
C ASP A 110 -5.89 17.97 14.91
N GLU A 111 -6.97 17.50 15.56
CA GLU A 111 -7.04 16.17 16.18
C GLU A 111 -6.77 15.01 15.20
N ALA A 112 -6.93 15.22 13.89
CA ALA A 112 -6.63 14.20 12.88
C ALA A 112 -5.11 13.96 12.72
N GLY A 113 -4.29 14.97 13.06
CA GLY A 113 -2.83 14.97 12.95
C GLY A 113 -2.31 15.49 11.60
N ALA A 114 -0.99 15.66 11.51
CA ALA A 114 -0.32 16.11 10.29
C ALA A 114 -0.19 14.98 9.26
N GLY A 115 -0.48 15.26 8.00
CA GLY A 115 -0.37 14.28 6.92
C GLY A 115 -1.10 14.63 5.64
N LEU A 116 -1.12 13.68 4.72
CA LEU A 116 -1.88 13.73 3.49
C LEU A 116 -3.23 13.05 3.71
N PHE A 117 -4.31 13.76 3.41
CA PHE A 117 -5.69 13.30 3.55
C PHE A 117 -6.37 13.23 2.18
N ALA A 118 -7.26 12.26 2.00
CA ALA A 118 -8.04 12.08 0.79
C ALA A 118 -9.54 12.15 1.06
N ALA A 119 -10.27 12.87 0.22
CA ALA A 119 -11.72 12.80 0.15
C ALA A 119 -12.11 11.55 -0.63
N VAL A 120 -12.80 10.62 0.01
CA VAL A 120 -13.15 9.32 -0.57
C VAL A 120 -14.65 9.18 -0.79
N GLU A 121 -15.01 8.81 -2.00
CA GLU A 121 -16.34 8.37 -2.36
C GLU A 121 -16.39 6.83 -2.38
N TRP A 122 -16.96 6.24 -1.33
CA TRP A 122 -17.08 4.79 -1.18
C TRP A 122 -18.26 4.21 -1.97
N THR A 123 -18.03 3.09 -2.64
CA THR A 123 -19.12 2.25 -3.20
C THR A 123 -19.95 1.62 -2.09
N GLU A 124 -21.19 1.25 -2.39
CA GLU A 124 -22.07 0.61 -1.40
C GLU A 124 -21.46 -0.68 -0.83
N ALA A 125 -20.92 -1.53 -1.71
CA ALA A 125 -20.24 -2.76 -1.29
C ALA A 125 -19.05 -2.48 -0.35
N ALA A 126 -18.27 -1.42 -0.58
CA ALA A 126 -17.18 -1.05 0.32
C ALA A 126 -17.70 -0.50 1.65
N ARG A 127 -18.79 0.27 1.64
CA ARG A 127 -19.43 0.77 2.88
C ARG A 127 -19.89 -0.40 3.74
N GLU A 128 -20.60 -1.36 3.16
CA GLU A 128 -21.03 -2.57 3.88
C GLU A 128 -19.84 -3.30 4.50
N LYS A 129 -18.75 -3.46 3.76
CA LYS A 129 -17.53 -4.13 4.23
C LYS A 129 -16.78 -3.36 5.32
N LEU A 130 -16.77 -2.03 5.24
CA LEU A 130 -16.20 -1.16 6.27
C LEU A 130 -17.04 -1.20 7.56
N THR A 131 -18.37 -1.14 7.43
CA THR A 131 -19.31 -1.24 8.56
C THR A 131 -19.25 -2.63 9.20
N ALA A 132 -19.18 -3.69 8.39
CA ALA A 132 -18.98 -5.07 8.85
C ALA A 132 -17.56 -5.35 9.37
N ARG A 133 -16.63 -4.39 9.25
CA ARG A 133 -15.21 -4.50 9.65
C ARG A 133 -14.48 -5.64 8.95
N GLU A 134 -14.92 -6.01 7.75
CA GLU A 134 -14.16 -6.91 6.88
C GLU A 134 -12.84 -6.27 6.46
N TYR A 135 -12.79 -4.93 6.41
CA TYR A 135 -11.61 -4.16 6.10
C TYR A 135 -11.45 -2.99 7.06
N ARG A 136 -10.21 -2.70 7.45
CA ARG A 136 -9.92 -1.66 8.46
C ARG A 136 -8.88 -0.62 8.03
N TYR A 137 -8.11 -0.86 6.99
CA TYR A 137 -6.97 -0.03 6.62
C TYR A 137 -6.99 0.39 5.14
N LEU A 138 -6.50 1.60 4.85
CA LEU A 138 -6.34 2.14 3.50
C LEU A 138 -4.86 2.28 3.16
N SER A 139 -4.30 1.36 2.41
CA SER A 139 -2.87 1.36 2.05
C SER A 139 -2.65 2.11 0.75
N PRO A 140 -1.92 3.25 0.72
CA PRO A 140 -1.62 3.93 -0.52
C PRO A 140 -0.50 3.26 -1.32
N VAL A 141 -0.54 3.48 -2.63
CA VAL A 141 0.54 3.21 -3.57
C VAL A 141 1.07 4.55 -4.04
N VAL A 142 2.24 4.92 -3.55
CA VAL A 142 2.88 6.21 -3.83
C VAL A 142 4.05 6.06 -4.78
N LEU A 143 4.24 7.05 -5.65
CA LEU A 143 5.44 7.18 -6.46
C LEU A 143 6.47 8.01 -5.67
N VAL A 144 7.67 7.47 -5.53
CA VAL A 144 8.73 8.03 -4.70
C VAL A 144 9.94 8.41 -5.57
N ARG A 145 10.43 9.64 -5.39
CA ARG A 145 11.63 10.13 -6.05
C ARG A 145 12.87 9.48 -5.44
N LYS A 146 13.69 8.84 -6.28
CA LYS A 146 14.83 8.03 -5.83
C LYS A 146 15.96 8.83 -5.18
N SER A 147 16.13 10.10 -5.53
CA SER A 147 17.26 10.92 -5.04
C SER A 147 17.14 11.24 -3.55
N ASP A 148 15.93 11.33 -3.00
CA ASP A 148 15.69 11.83 -1.65
C ASP A 148 14.48 11.20 -0.95
N ARG A 149 13.90 10.14 -1.53
CA ARG A 149 12.76 9.37 -1.00
C ARG A 149 11.47 10.19 -0.82
N ARG A 150 11.37 11.37 -1.45
CA ARG A 150 10.15 12.20 -1.37
C ARG A 150 9.03 11.63 -2.23
N VAL A 151 7.82 11.67 -1.70
CA VAL A 151 6.63 11.31 -2.47
C VAL A 151 6.38 12.38 -3.55
N VAL A 152 6.10 11.95 -4.77
CA VAL A 152 5.83 12.86 -5.90
C VAL A 152 4.43 12.72 -6.48
N ALA A 153 3.78 11.57 -6.29
CA ALA A 153 2.41 11.34 -6.73
C ALA A 153 1.76 10.18 -5.99
N LEU A 154 0.43 10.18 -5.94
CA LEU A 154 -0.38 9.05 -5.49
C LEU A 154 -0.88 8.29 -6.73
N HIS A 155 -0.53 7.01 -6.86
CA HIS A 155 -0.93 6.19 -8.01
C HIS A 155 -2.31 5.55 -7.80
N SER A 156 -2.50 4.93 -6.65
CA SER A 156 -3.75 4.25 -6.25
C SER A 156 -3.77 4.05 -4.74
N ALA A 157 -4.90 3.59 -4.19
CA ALA A 157 -4.94 3.10 -2.82
C ALA A 157 -5.71 1.77 -2.76
N ALA A 158 -5.50 1.00 -1.69
CA ALA A 158 -6.15 -0.28 -1.50
C ALA A 158 -6.79 -0.38 -0.12
N LEU A 159 -8.03 -0.82 -0.08
CA LEU A 159 -8.69 -1.26 1.12
C LEU A 159 -8.14 -2.65 1.49
N THR A 160 -7.46 -2.75 2.63
CA THR A 160 -6.72 -3.96 3.04
C THR A 160 -6.76 -4.19 4.55
N ASN A 161 -6.49 -5.43 4.96
CA ASN A 161 -6.24 -5.79 6.36
C ASN A 161 -4.75 -5.87 6.73
N LYS A 162 -3.84 -5.77 5.74
CA LYS A 162 -2.38 -5.80 5.94
C LYS A 162 -1.76 -4.55 5.31
N PRO A 163 -1.88 -3.38 5.95
CA PRO A 163 -1.29 -2.18 5.41
C PRO A 163 0.23 -2.26 5.39
N ALA A 164 0.85 -1.66 4.38
CA ALA A 164 2.31 -1.64 4.25
C ALA A 164 2.97 -0.59 5.16
N ILE A 165 2.24 0.44 5.61
CA ILE A 165 2.75 1.47 6.51
C ILE A 165 2.70 0.96 7.96
N VAL A 166 3.82 1.05 8.67
CA VAL A 166 3.91 0.66 10.08
C VAL A 166 3.10 1.65 10.94
N GLY A 167 2.20 1.15 11.79
CA GLY A 167 1.40 1.98 12.69
C GLY A 167 0.24 2.75 12.03
N MET A 168 -0.21 2.34 10.85
CA MET A 168 -1.26 3.05 10.12
C MET A 168 -2.58 3.10 10.89
N LYS A 169 -3.18 4.30 10.98
CA LYS A 169 -4.46 4.51 11.67
C LYS A 169 -5.58 3.77 10.93
N PRO A 170 -6.44 2.99 11.63
CA PRO A 170 -7.58 2.36 10.99
C PRO A 170 -8.62 3.39 10.51
N ILE A 171 -9.23 3.13 9.36
CA ILE A 171 -10.26 4.00 8.73
C ILE A 171 -11.45 4.18 9.67
N VAL A 172 -11.85 3.09 10.35
CA VAL A 172 -12.87 3.10 11.39
C VAL A 172 -12.17 2.89 12.73
N ASN A 173 -12.05 3.97 13.51
CA ASN A 173 -11.56 3.89 14.87
C ASN A 173 -12.70 4.22 15.85
N ARG A 174 -12.94 3.34 16.82
CA ARG A 174 -13.62 3.75 18.06
C ARG A 174 -12.61 4.60 18.84
N MET A 175 -13.06 5.75 19.35
CA MET A 175 -12.47 6.29 20.57
C MET A 175 -12.84 5.32 21.69
N ASP A 176 -11.90 4.47 22.09
CA ASP A 176 -11.82 4.03 23.47
C ASP A 176 -10.66 4.83 24.07
N ASP A 177 -10.98 5.76 24.96
CA ASP A 177 -10.01 6.44 25.82
C ASP A 177 -9.31 5.37 26.67
N VAL A 178 -8.22 4.82 26.15
CA VAL A 178 -7.22 4.16 26.99
C VAL A 178 -6.24 5.25 27.39
N VAL A 179 -6.49 5.82 28.57
CA VAL A 179 -5.47 6.53 29.34
C VAL A 179 -4.33 5.54 29.56
N LEU A 180 -3.26 5.69 28.79
CA LEU A 180 -1.99 5.01 29.05
C LEU A 180 -1.32 5.70 30.24
N SER A 181 -1.76 5.35 31.46
CA SER A 181 -0.87 5.43 32.61
C SER A 181 -0.07 4.13 32.65
N GLY A 182 1.22 4.24 32.35
CA GLY A 182 2.14 3.11 32.40
C GLY A 182 2.27 2.53 33.80
N GLU A 183 2.55 1.23 33.86
CA GLU A 183 3.65 0.65 34.63
C GLU A 183 3.79 -0.82 34.23
N GLU A 184 5.04 -1.24 34.02
CA GLU A 184 5.45 -2.63 33.81
C GLU A 184 5.18 -3.45 35.08
N GLY A 185 4.79 -4.72 34.95
CA GLY A 185 4.85 -5.64 36.10
C GLY A 185 3.90 -6.82 36.11
N ASP A 186 4.42 -7.93 35.59
CA ASP A 186 4.37 -9.27 36.20
C ASP A 186 3.09 -10.15 36.15
N LEU A 187 3.38 -11.43 35.92
CA LEU A 187 2.47 -12.57 35.93
C LEU A 187 1.98 -12.87 37.34
N ALA A 188 0.66 -12.91 37.56
CA ALA A 188 0.10 -13.57 38.73
C ALA A 188 -1.23 -14.27 38.45
N VAL A 189 -1.18 -15.58 38.65
CA VAL A 189 -2.26 -16.55 38.82
C VAL A 189 -3.39 -15.97 39.68
N MET A 190 -4.61 -15.94 39.14
CA MET A 190 -5.80 -15.68 39.95
C MET A 190 -6.31 -16.98 40.57
N SER A 191 -5.97 -17.18 41.83
CA SER A 191 -6.69 -18.04 42.75
C SER A 191 -8.03 -17.40 43.11
N ALA A 192 -9.04 -18.26 43.26
CA ALA A 192 -10.36 -17.91 43.77
C ALA A 192 -10.29 -17.47 45.23
N ASP A 193 -10.89 -16.31 45.54
CA ASP A 193 -11.68 -16.17 46.75
C ASP A 193 -12.73 -15.08 46.56
N GLY A 194 -13.93 -15.32 47.09
CA GLY A 194 -15.11 -14.49 46.89
C GLY A 194 -15.20 -13.34 47.89
N THR A 195 -15.71 -12.22 47.44
CA THR A 195 -16.58 -11.34 48.25
C THR A 195 -17.57 -10.65 47.32
N ALA A 196 -18.82 -10.64 47.76
CA ALA A 196 -19.99 -10.26 46.99
C ALA A 196 -20.24 -8.74 46.98
N ASP A 197 -20.96 -8.34 45.93
CA ASP A 197 -21.96 -7.28 45.86
C ASP A 197 -21.51 -5.88 45.37
N VAL A 198 -21.63 -5.68 44.05
CA VAL A 198 -22.23 -4.47 43.45
C VAL A 198 -23.04 -4.90 42.23
N ASP A 199 -24.35 -4.72 42.33
CA ASP A 199 -25.41 -4.76 41.31
C ASP A 199 -24.91 -4.57 39.85
N GLN A 200 -24.56 -5.68 39.19
CA GLN A 200 -24.54 -5.81 37.74
C GLN A 200 -25.54 -6.92 37.39
N PRO A 201 -26.35 -6.80 36.33
CA PRO A 201 -27.16 -7.93 35.91
C PRO A 201 -26.21 -9.07 35.57
N GLU A 202 -26.23 -10.13 36.38
CA GLU A 202 -25.55 -11.38 36.06
C GLU A 202 -26.23 -11.95 34.81
N VAL A 203 -25.80 -11.48 33.65
CA VAL A 203 -26.02 -12.17 32.38
C VAL A 203 -25.40 -13.55 32.60
N GLY A 204 -26.24 -14.56 32.78
CA GLY A 204 -25.81 -15.90 33.17
C GLY A 204 -24.72 -16.39 32.22
N THR A 205 -23.79 -17.21 32.70
CA THR A 205 -22.67 -17.72 31.89
C THR A 205 -23.09 -18.25 30.52
N ALA A 206 -24.28 -18.84 30.41
CA ALA A 206 -24.86 -19.31 29.15
C ALA A 206 -25.18 -18.17 28.15
N GLU A 207 -25.67 -17.03 28.64
CA GLU A 207 -26.03 -15.88 27.80
C GLU A 207 -24.79 -15.09 27.36
N ARG A 208 -23.77 -15.00 28.21
CA ARG A 208 -22.43 -14.50 27.82
C ARG A 208 -21.78 -15.37 26.74
N LEU A 209 -21.85 -16.69 26.90
CA LEU A 209 -21.36 -17.63 25.88
C LEU A 209 -22.12 -17.48 24.56
N ARG A 210 -23.45 -17.31 24.61
CA ARG A 210 -24.27 -17.11 23.41
C ARG A 210 -23.89 -15.82 22.68
N ALA A 211 -23.79 -14.71 23.42
CA ALA A 211 -23.39 -13.41 22.88
C ALA A 211 -21.96 -13.42 22.28
N ALA A 212 -21.07 -14.28 22.79
CA ALA A 212 -19.72 -14.44 22.24
C ALA A 212 -19.67 -15.32 20.98
N VAL A 213 -20.55 -16.32 20.87
CA VAL A 213 -20.59 -17.28 19.75
C VAL A 213 -21.36 -16.73 18.55
N GLU A 214 -22.38 -15.90 18.76
CA GLU A 214 -23.19 -15.31 17.68
C GLU A 214 -22.35 -14.53 16.64
N PRO A 215 -21.41 -13.64 17.01
CA PRO A 215 -20.51 -12.99 16.04
C PRO A 215 -19.57 -13.96 15.31
N LEU A 216 -19.25 -15.11 15.92
CA LEU A 216 -18.45 -16.14 15.28
C LEU A 216 -19.28 -16.88 14.23
N CYS A 217 -20.53 -17.23 14.53
CA CYS A 217 -21.46 -17.84 13.58
C CYS A 217 -21.62 -16.97 12.33
N LEU A 218 -21.88 -15.66 12.50
CA LEU A 218 -22.08 -14.75 11.38
C LEU A 218 -20.83 -14.64 10.48
N ARG A 219 -19.63 -14.54 11.06
CA ARG A 219 -18.36 -14.53 10.28
C ARG A 219 -18.10 -15.83 9.53
N LEU A 220 -18.63 -16.94 10.01
CA LEU A 220 -18.54 -18.25 9.37
C LEU A 220 -19.66 -18.50 8.35
N GLY A 221 -20.61 -17.56 8.21
CA GLY A 221 -21.77 -17.68 7.33
C GLY A 221 -22.86 -18.61 7.88
N LEU A 222 -22.92 -18.78 9.19
CA LEU A 222 -23.86 -19.64 9.90
C LEU A 222 -24.94 -18.82 10.61
N ALA A 223 -26.10 -19.44 10.86
CA ALA A 223 -27.16 -18.84 11.67
C ALA A 223 -26.67 -18.62 13.12
N ALA A 224 -27.14 -17.55 13.77
CA ALA A 224 -26.71 -17.17 15.12
C ALA A 224 -26.95 -18.27 16.18
N ASP A 225 -27.94 -19.13 15.97
CA ASP A 225 -28.32 -20.25 16.82
C ASP A 225 -27.81 -21.61 16.32
N SER A 226 -26.86 -21.62 15.38
CA SER A 226 -26.27 -22.85 14.85
C SER A 226 -25.68 -23.71 15.97
N ALA A 227 -25.89 -25.01 15.87
CA ALA A 227 -25.33 -25.98 16.81
C ALA A 227 -23.81 -25.88 16.87
N LEU A 228 -23.24 -26.06 18.07
CA LEU A 228 -21.82 -25.86 18.34
C LEU A 228 -20.94 -26.74 17.44
N GLU A 229 -21.35 -27.98 17.16
CA GLU A 229 -20.64 -28.90 16.27
C GLU A 229 -20.51 -28.33 14.85
N VAL A 230 -21.55 -27.66 14.35
CA VAL A 230 -21.54 -27.01 13.02
C VAL A 230 -20.59 -25.82 13.02
N VAL A 231 -20.61 -25.02 14.09
CA VAL A 231 -19.72 -23.86 14.26
C VAL A 231 -18.25 -24.29 14.30
N LEU A 232 -17.93 -25.33 15.06
CA LEU A 232 -16.56 -25.86 15.16
C LEU A 232 -16.08 -26.46 13.84
N ALA A 233 -16.90 -27.26 13.16
CA ALA A 233 -16.56 -27.82 11.86
C ALA A 233 -16.28 -26.71 10.82
N ARG A 234 -17.13 -25.69 10.77
CA ARG A 234 -16.97 -24.56 9.85
C ARG A 234 -15.76 -23.69 10.19
N ALA A 235 -15.46 -23.53 11.49
CA ALA A 235 -14.25 -22.84 11.93
C ALA A 235 -12.99 -23.59 11.51
N ASP A 236 -12.97 -24.92 11.65
CA ASP A 236 -11.86 -25.77 11.23
C ASP A 236 -11.63 -25.71 9.72
N GLU A 237 -12.70 -25.82 8.91
CA GLU A 237 -12.62 -25.61 7.45
C GLU A 237 -12.03 -24.24 7.09
N ARG A 238 -12.44 -23.19 7.80
CA ARG A 238 -11.94 -21.83 7.56
C ARG A 238 -10.47 -21.71 7.96
N LEU A 239 -10.06 -22.31 9.07
CA LEU A 239 -8.67 -22.36 9.51
C LEU A 239 -7.80 -23.13 8.51
N ALA A 240 -8.26 -24.28 8.02
CA ALA A 240 -7.58 -25.06 6.99
C ALA A 240 -7.43 -24.25 5.70
N THR A 241 -8.48 -23.56 5.27
CA THR A 241 -8.44 -22.67 4.09
C THR A 241 -7.43 -21.55 4.27
N LEU A 242 -7.45 -20.84 5.41
CA LEU A 242 -6.53 -19.75 5.70
C LEU A 242 -5.07 -20.24 5.80
N ALA A 243 -4.85 -21.43 6.36
CA ALA A 243 -3.54 -22.05 6.42
C ALA A 243 -3.01 -22.37 5.01
N MET A 244 -3.86 -22.91 4.12
CA MET A 244 -3.51 -23.16 2.73
C MET A 244 -3.22 -21.87 1.97
N GLU A 245 -4.06 -20.84 2.10
CA GLU A 245 -3.86 -19.52 1.49
C GLU A 245 -2.55 -18.88 1.94
N LYS A 246 -2.20 -18.99 3.23
CA LYS A 246 -0.93 -18.51 3.78
C LYS A 246 0.26 -19.24 3.14
N THR A 247 0.25 -20.56 3.12
CA THR A 247 1.32 -21.37 2.52
C THR A 247 1.47 -21.07 1.03
N GLN A 248 0.36 -20.90 0.31
CA GLN A 248 0.37 -20.53 -1.10
C GLN A 248 1.02 -19.17 -1.32
N ARG A 249 0.70 -18.17 -0.49
CA ARG A 249 1.28 -16.82 -0.59
C ARG A 249 2.78 -16.84 -0.32
N GLU A 250 3.22 -17.52 0.74
CA GLU A 250 4.64 -17.65 1.07
C GLU A 250 5.42 -18.38 -0.04
N ALA A 251 4.83 -19.43 -0.64
CA ALA A 251 5.40 -20.12 -1.79
C ALA A 251 5.52 -19.18 -3.00
N GLU A 252 4.48 -18.41 -3.31
CA GLU A 252 4.47 -17.47 -4.43
C GLU A 252 5.51 -16.36 -4.26
N GLU A 253 5.60 -15.76 -3.08
CA GLU A 253 6.60 -14.73 -2.75
C GLU A 253 8.03 -15.23 -3.01
N LYS A 254 8.34 -16.46 -2.57
CA LYS A 254 9.67 -17.06 -2.80
C LYS A 254 9.91 -17.39 -4.28
N VAL A 255 8.91 -17.89 -5.00
CA VAL A 255 8.99 -18.17 -6.44
C VAL A 255 9.24 -16.88 -7.23
N VAL A 256 8.52 -15.80 -6.91
CA VAL A 256 8.69 -14.49 -7.57
C VAL A 256 10.05 -13.88 -7.25
N ALA A 257 10.52 -13.99 -6.01
CA ALA A 257 11.87 -13.57 -5.64
C ALA A 257 12.94 -14.33 -6.45
N ALA A 258 12.77 -15.64 -6.64
CA ALA A 258 13.66 -16.47 -7.46
C ALA A 258 13.65 -16.07 -8.94
N MET A 259 12.48 -15.72 -9.49
CA MET A 259 12.38 -15.21 -10.87
C MET A 259 13.04 -13.84 -11.02
N ARG A 260 12.88 -12.94 -10.05
CA ARG A 260 13.54 -11.63 -10.03
C ARG A 260 15.07 -11.77 -9.96
N ALA A 261 15.55 -12.73 -9.17
CA ALA A 261 16.97 -13.05 -9.04
C ALA A 261 17.54 -13.81 -10.26
N GLY A 262 16.74 -14.07 -11.31
CA GLY A 262 17.17 -14.81 -12.50
C GLY A 262 17.49 -16.29 -12.23
N LYS A 263 17.15 -16.81 -11.05
CA LYS A 263 17.34 -18.23 -10.69
C LYS A 263 16.24 -19.12 -11.25
N LEU A 264 15.08 -18.55 -11.57
CA LEU A 264 13.92 -19.26 -12.09
C LEU A 264 13.40 -18.61 -13.37
N LEU A 265 13.21 -19.41 -14.43
CA LEU A 265 12.67 -18.95 -15.70
C LEU A 265 11.12 -18.96 -15.70
N PRO A 266 10.45 -18.12 -16.50
CA PRO A 266 8.98 -18.10 -16.59
C PRO A 266 8.31 -19.46 -16.84
N PRO A 267 8.84 -20.36 -17.70
CA PRO A 267 8.28 -21.69 -17.90
C PRO A 267 8.38 -22.61 -16.67
N GLN A 268 9.26 -22.31 -15.73
CA GLN A 268 9.49 -23.12 -14.52
C GLN A 268 8.63 -22.65 -13.34
N ARG A 269 7.83 -21.59 -13.50
CA ARG A 269 7.01 -21.02 -12.42
C ARG A 269 6.05 -22.04 -11.82
N GLU A 270 5.31 -22.77 -12.64
CA GLU A 270 4.30 -23.75 -12.18
C GLU A 270 4.95 -24.89 -11.38
N TRP A 271 6.08 -25.41 -11.87
CA TRP A 271 6.86 -26.42 -11.17
C TRP A 271 7.38 -25.90 -9.82
N ALA A 272 7.94 -24.70 -9.80
CA ALA A 272 8.49 -24.10 -8.59
C ALA A 272 7.40 -23.81 -7.55
N MET A 273 6.23 -23.36 -7.99
CA MET A 273 5.05 -23.16 -7.15
C MET A 273 4.57 -24.49 -6.54
N ALA A 274 4.47 -25.54 -7.35
CA ALA A 274 4.08 -26.86 -6.87
C ALA A 274 5.09 -27.43 -5.86
N LEU A 275 6.40 -27.23 -6.10
CA LEU A 275 7.45 -27.65 -5.17
C LEU A 275 7.40 -26.84 -3.88
N ALA A 276 7.30 -25.52 -3.96
CA ALA A 276 7.25 -24.63 -2.80
C ALA A 276 6.01 -24.85 -1.92
N MET A 277 4.87 -25.21 -2.52
CA MET A 277 3.66 -25.56 -1.76
C MET A 277 3.72 -26.95 -1.12
N LYS A 278 4.38 -27.91 -1.76
CA LYS A 278 4.49 -29.30 -1.27
C LYS A 278 5.60 -29.48 -0.25
N ASP A 279 6.75 -28.86 -0.50
CA ASP A 279 7.96 -28.95 0.33
C ASP A 279 8.74 -27.61 0.26
N PRO A 280 8.39 -26.65 1.13
CA PRO A 280 9.07 -25.36 1.20
C PRO A 280 10.57 -25.49 1.46
N ALA A 281 11.00 -26.49 2.24
CA ALA A 281 12.40 -26.70 2.60
C ALA A 281 13.21 -27.20 1.39
N ALA A 282 12.65 -28.14 0.61
CA ALA A 282 13.27 -28.58 -0.63
C ALA A 282 13.38 -27.45 -1.66
N PHE A 283 12.37 -26.57 -1.74
CA PHE A 283 12.45 -25.40 -2.61
C PHE A 283 13.54 -24.41 -2.18
N GLU A 284 13.67 -24.14 -0.88
CA GLU A 284 14.76 -23.30 -0.35
C GLU A 284 16.14 -23.89 -0.58
N GLU A 285 16.29 -25.21 -0.42
CA GLU A 285 17.57 -25.88 -0.69
C GLU A 285 17.93 -25.80 -2.17
N TRP A 286 16.95 -25.99 -3.05
CA TRP A 286 17.13 -25.76 -4.48
C TRP A 286 17.56 -24.31 -4.78
N LEU A 287 16.94 -23.31 -4.13
CA LEU A 287 17.29 -21.89 -4.33
C LEU A 287 18.73 -21.54 -3.94
N LYS A 288 19.29 -22.23 -2.93
CA LYS A 288 20.69 -22.05 -2.53
C LYS A 288 21.66 -22.58 -3.58
N GLN A 289 21.29 -23.68 -4.24
CA GLN A 289 22.13 -24.36 -5.22
C GLN A 289 21.90 -23.86 -6.66
N ALA A 290 20.75 -23.25 -6.94
CA ALA A 290 20.37 -22.78 -8.27
C ALA A 290 21.29 -21.64 -8.75
N PRO A 291 22.07 -21.85 -9.82
CA PRO A 291 22.86 -20.77 -10.42
C PRO A 291 21.92 -19.77 -11.13
N PRO A 292 22.28 -18.48 -11.19
CA PRO A 292 21.52 -17.51 -11.97
C PRO A 292 21.58 -17.92 -13.45
N VAL A 293 20.41 -18.20 -14.03
CA VAL A 293 20.28 -18.60 -15.44
C VAL A 293 20.20 -17.31 -16.25
N VAL A 294 21.35 -16.93 -16.81
CA VAL A 294 21.54 -15.71 -17.61
C VAL A 294 20.43 -15.55 -18.66
N MET A 295 19.62 -14.51 -18.52
CA MET A 295 18.81 -13.99 -19.62
C MET A 295 19.72 -13.15 -20.53
N VAL A 296 20.05 -13.69 -21.71
CA VAL A 296 20.61 -12.89 -22.80
C VAL A 296 19.59 -11.79 -23.13
N GLY A 297 19.87 -10.56 -22.69
CA GLY A 297 19.00 -9.40 -22.92
C GLY A 297 18.69 -8.50 -21.73
N ARG A 298 19.21 -8.75 -20.52
CA ARG A 298 19.22 -7.75 -19.44
C ARG A 298 20.64 -7.44 -19.02
N THR A 299 21.17 -6.32 -19.50
CA THR A 299 22.32 -5.65 -18.87
C THR A 299 21.84 -5.06 -17.56
N GLU A 300 22.00 -5.79 -16.46
CA GLU A 300 22.17 -5.13 -15.17
C GLU A 300 23.48 -4.33 -15.22
N ARG A 301 23.40 -3.08 -14.77
CA ARG A 301 24.55 -2.19 -14.66
C ARG A 301 25.48 -2.76 -13.59
N PRO A 302 26.79 -2.92 -13.85
CA PRO A 302 27.75 -3.10 -12.77
C PRO A 302 27.72 -1.86 -11.87
N ASP A 303 27.97 -2.09 -10.59
CA ASP A 303 28.29 -1.08 -9.59
C ASP A 303 29.30 -0.05 -10.15
N GLU A 304 29.23 1.17 -9.63
CA GLU A 304 30.08 2.29 -10.05
C GLU A 304 31.58 2.00 -9.89
N SER A 305 32.22 1.45 -10.92
CA SER A 305 33.65 1.61 -11.20
C SER A 305 33.98 1.13 -12.62
N ASP A 306 34.10 2.09 -13.56
CA ASP A 306 35.08 2.14 -14.67
C ASP A 306 34.47 2.76 -15.94
N GLY A 307 34.85 4.01 -16.23
CA GLY A 307 34.50 4.72 -17.48
C GLY A 307 34.92 4.00 -18.78
N ASN A 308 35.76 2.96 -18.67
CA ASN A 308 36.17 2.13 -19.80
C ASN A 308 35.06 1.18 -20.28
N GLY A 309 34.21 0.66 -19.37
CA GLY A 309 33.12 -0.25 -19.70
C GLY A 309 32.00 0.44 -20.51
N THR A 310 31.64 1.66 -20.11
CA THR A 310 30.65 2.48 -20.83
C THR A 310 31.12 2.83 -22.24
N ARG A 311 32.40 3.15 -22.42
CA ARG A 311 33.00 3.42 -23.74
C ARG A 311 32.93 2.20 -24.66
N GLN A 312 33.33 1.03 -24.17
CA GLN A 312 33.33 -0.20 -24.97
C GLN A 312 31.92 -0.63 -25.37
N ALA A 313 30.93 -0.45 -24.49
CA ALA A 313 29.52 -0.73 -24.78
C ALA A 313 28.98 0.17 -25.90
N VAL A 314 29.27 1.48 -25.86
CA VAL A 314 28.85 2.43 -26.90
C VAL A 314 29.53 2.11 -28.24
N ILE A 315 30.84 1.79 -28.24
CA ILE A 315 31.55 1.37 -29.46
C ILE A 315 30.92 0.10 -30.05
N ALA A 316 30.66 -0.91 -29.23
CA ALA A 316 30.09 -2.18 -29.68
C ALA A 316 28.67 -1.98 -30.28
N SER A 317 27.83 -1.18 -29.63
CA SER A 317 26.49 -0.85 -30.10
C SER A 317 26.53 -0.06 -31.41
N ALA A 318 27.37 0.97 -31.51
CA ALA A 318 27.52 1.78 -32.72
C ALA A 318 28.02 0.97 -33.92
N ARG A 319 28.97 0.04 -33.71
CA ARG A 319 29.43 -0.88 -34.77
C ARG A 319 28.36 -1.86 -35.20
N ALA A 320 27.55 -2.37 -34.27
CA ALA A 320 26.43 -3.24 -34.60
C ALA A 320 25.37 -2.50 -35.43
N ALA A 321 25.03 -1.26 -35.05
CA ALA A 321 24.10 -0.41 -35.81
C ALA A 321 24.64 -0.08 -37.22
N TRP A 322 25.94 0.23 -37.34
CA TRP A 322 26.57 0.50 -38.64
C TRP A 322 26.54 -0.74 -39.56
N ARG A 323 26.74 -1.95 -39.01
CA ARG A 323 26.67 -3.20 -39.79
C ARG A 323 25.24 -3.62 -40.14
N ALA A 324 24.27 -3.24 -39.31
CA ALA A 324 22.86 -3.56 -39.55
C ALA A 324 22.26 -2.77 -40.71
N GLU A 325 22.85 -1.62 -41.08
CA GLU A 325 22.40 -0.78 -42.19
C GLU A 325 23.50 -0.65 -43.26
N PRO A 326 23.50 -1.51 -44.31
CA PRO A 326 24.54 -1.52 -45.34
C PRO A 326 24.70 -0.19 -46.10
N ARG A 327 23.66 0.66 -46.10
CA ARG A 327 23.70 1.98 -46.73
C ARG A 327 24.53 3.00 -45.95
N MET A 328 24.84 2.75 -44.69
CA MET A 328 25.66 3.67 -43.88
C MET A 328 27.10 3.77 -44.39
N ALA A 329 27.62 2.70 -45.01
CA ALA A 329 28.98 2.67 -45.55
C ALA A 329 29.20 3.65 -46.72
N SER A 330 28.14 4.13 -47.38
CA SER A 330 28.24 5.16 -48.43
C SER A 330 28.15 6.59 -47.89
N LEU A 331 27.73 6.77 -46.63
CA LEU A 331 27.50 8.08 -46.01
C LEU A 331 28.60 8.46 -45.00
N THR A 332 29.17 7.48 -44.29
CA THR A 332 30.22 7.71 -43.29
C THR A 332 31.06 6.46 -43.05
N SER A 333 32.31 6.65 -42.63
CA SER A 333 33.14 5.53 -42.18
C SER A 333 32.64 5.00 -40.82
N GLU A 334 32.92 3.72 -40.55
CA GLU A 334 32.59 3.08 -39.27
C GLU A 334 33.21 3.85 -38.10
N GLU A 335 34.46 4.32 -38.24
CA GLU A 335 35.17 5.06 -37.19
C GLU A 335 34.53 6.43 -36.91
N ALA A 336 34.10 7.14 -37.95
CA ALA A 336 33.45 8.44 -37.80
C ALA A 336 32.08 8.30 -37.12
N PHE A 337 31.31 7.27 -37.49
CA PHE A 337 30.02 6.96 -36.89
C PHE A 337 30.13 6.57 -35.41
N VAL A 338 31.10 5.71 -35.08
CA VAL A 338 31.38 5.31 -33.69
C VAL A 338 31.83 6.50 -32.84
N ARG A 339 32.61 7.42 -33.41
CA ARG A 339 33.08 8.63 -32.71
C ARG A 339 31.93 9.58 -32.40
N ASP A 340 30.97 9.75 -33.30
CA ASP A 340 29.80 10.60 -33.06
C ASP A 340 28.88 9.98 -32.00
N ALA A 341 28.67 8.66 -32.03
CA ALA A 341 27.93 7.94 -30.99
C ALA A 341 28.58 8.07 -29.60
N LEU A 342 29.92 8.06 -29.51
CA LEU A 342 30.64 8.31 -28.27
C LEU A 342 30.45 9.75 -27.76
N ARG A 343 30.40 10.73 -28.68
CA ARG A 343 30.16 12.13 -28.34
C ARG A 343 28.75 12.35 -27.81
N GLU A 344 27.73 11.78 -28.45
CA GLU A 344 26.33 11.84 -28.00
C GLU A 344 26.12 11.18 -26.63
N ALA A 345 26.84 10.09 -26.36
CA ALA A 345 26.80 9.40 -25.07
C ALA A 345 27.56 10.13 -23.94
N GLY A 346 28.16 11.29 -24.20
CA GLY A 346 28.92 12.06 -23.21
C GLY A 346 30.18 11.35 -22.72
N VAL A 347 30.70 10.36 -23.47
CA VAL A 347 31.90 9.61 -23.10
C VAL A 347 33.13 10.35 -23.62
N ASP A 348 34.04 10.72 -22.72
CA ASP A 348 35.21 11.55 -23.04
C ASP A 348 36.06 10.93 -24.16
N ILE A 349 36.30 11.69 -25.22
CA ILE A 349 37.08 11.25 -26.39
C ILE A 349 38.49 11.80 -26.20
N PRO A 350 39.53 10.96 -25.99
CA PRO A 350 40.88 11.46 -25.92
C PRO A 350 41.20 12.18 -27.23
N ARG A 351 41.64 13.44 -27.12
CA ARG A 351 42.16 14.19 -28.28
C ARG A 351 43.29 13.36 -28.88
N LEU A 352 43.13 12.97 -30.14
CA LEU A 352 44.23 12.39 -30.91
C LEU A 352 45.37 13.40 -30.90
N ALA A 353 46.47 13.06 -30.22
CA ALA A 353 47.73 13.73 -30.42
C ALA A 353 48.10 13.52 -31.89
N GLY A 354 48.28 14.63 -32.61
CA GLY A 354 48.48 14.60 -34.05
C GLY A 354 49.72 13.81 -34.45
N SER A 355 49.59 13.10 -35.58
CA SER A 355 50.52 13.03 -36.72
C SER A 355 49.93 12.07 -37.75
#